data_AF-A0A644ULH3-F1
#
_entry.id   AF-A0A644ULH3-F1
#
_cell.length_a   1.000
_cell.length_b   1.000
_cell.length_c   1.000
_cell.angle_alpha   90.00
_cell.angle_beta   90.00
_cell.angle_gamma   90.00
#
_symmetry.space_group_name_H-M   'P 1'
#
loop_
_entity.id
_entity.type
_entity.pdbx_description
1 polymer ?
#
loop_
_entity_poly.entity_id
_entity_poly.type
_entity_poly.pdbx_seq_one_letter_code
_entity_poly.pdbx_strand_id
1 'polypeptide(L)'
;MTKKDTINAENFPEVWSNIVGRIKNLPLVAHNSQFDEGCLKESYERYNMNYPYFQFYCTLQKARQVIPNLPNYQLDTVSKHLGFTLENHHNALADAEACAFIATKIL
;
A
#
# COMPACT_ATOMS: atom_id res chain seq x y z
N MET A 1 3.57 -5.63 -15.38
CA MET A 1 3.45 -4.34 -16.10
C MET A 1 4.50 -4.27 -17.20
N THR A 2 4.13 -3.80 -18.38
CA THR A 2 4.96 -3.66 -19.58
C THR A 2 4.98 -2.21 -20.05
N LYS A 3 5.86 -1.86 -21.02
CA LYS A 3 5.87 -0.53 -21.63
C LYS A 3 4.50 -0.12 -22.20
N LYS A 4 3.74 -1.08 -22.74
CA LYS A 4 2.41 -0.82 -23.32
C LYS A 4 1.41 -0.34 -22.26
N ASP A 5 1.58 -0.80 -21.02
CA ASP A 5 0.69 -0.45 -19.91
C ASP A 5 0.89 0.99 -19.42
N THR A 6 2.01 1.63 -19.77
CA THR A 6 2.43 2.93 -19.20
C THR A 6 2.68 4.03 -20.24
N ILE A 7 2.96 3.69 -21.50
CA ILE A 7 3.33 4.68 -22.53
C ILE A 7 2.24 5.74 -22.79
N ASN A 8 0.98 5.37 -22.62
CA ASN A 8 -0.17 6.25 -22.79
C ASN A 8 -0.92 6.51 -21.46
N ALA A 9 -0.32 6.12 -20.33
CA ALA A 9 -0.92 6.37 -19.03
C ALA A 9 -0.80 7.86 -18.67
N GLU A 10 -1.76 8.33 -17.90
CA GLU A 10 -1.71 9.67 -17.32
C GLU A 10 -0.53 9.81 -16.37
N ASN A 11 0.01 11.03 -16.24
CA ASN A 11 1.04 11.29 -15.25
C ASN A 11 0.44 11.27 -13.84
N PHE A 12 1.33 11.25 -12.85
CA PHE A 12 0.93 11.12 -11.45
C PHE A 12 -0.07 12.21 -11.01
N PRO A 13 0.11 13.52 -11.30
CA PRO A 13 -0.83 14.55 -10.84
C PRO A 13 -2.27 14.33 -11.32
N GLU A 14 -2.44 13.93 -12.57
CA GLU A 14 -3.73 13.69 -13.21
C GLU A 14 -4.44 12.51 -12.54
N VAL A 15 -3.75 11.36 -12.41
CA VAL A 15 -4.30 10.18 -11.72
C VAL A 15 -4.59 10.50 -10.25
N TRP A 16 -3.66 11.16 -9.57
CA TRP A 16 -3.74 11.45 -8.14
C TRP A 16 -4.87 12.42 -7.80
N SER A 17 -5.15 13.40 -8.67
CA SER A 17 -6.25 14.36 -8.49
C SER A 17 -7.62 13.68 -8.36
N ASN A 18 -7.81 12.53 -9.02
CA ASN A 18 -9.04 11.74 -8.98
C ASN A 18 -9.17 10.89 -7.70
N ILE A 19 -8.08 10.71 -6.94
CA ILE A 19 -8.00 9.84 -5.77
C ILE A 19 -7.98 10.68 -4.49
N VAL A 20 -7.10 11.68 -4.41
CA VAL A 20 -6.74 12.38 -3.17
C VAL A 20 -7.95 13.03 -2.49
N GLY A 21 -8.90 13.55 -3.27
CA GLY A 21 -10.14 14.13 -2.72
C GLY A 21 -11.02 13.09 -2.03
N ARG A 22 -11.05 11.84 -2.52
CA ARG A 22 -11.88 10.76 -1.99
C ARG A 22 -11.34 10.18 -0.68
N ILE A 23 -10.02 10.26 -0.49
CA ILE A 23 -9.32 9.76 0.70
C ILE A 23 -8.95 10.88 1.69
N LYS A 24 -9.46 12.10 1.46
CA LYS A 24 -9.15 13.25 2.31
C LYS A 24 -9.53 12.95 3.77
N ASN A 25 -8.60 13.22 4.68
CA ASN A 25 -8.71 12.98 6.13
C ASN A 25 -8.86 11.51 6.53
N LEU A 26 -8.64 10.56 5.62
CA LEU A 26 -8.53 9.14 5.97
C LEU A 26 -7.06 8.75 6.14
N PRO A 27 -6.75 7.91 7.12
CA PRO A 27 -5.43 7.32 7.20
C PRO A 27 -5.22 6.34 6.04
N LEU A 28 -3.98 6.23 5.59
CA LEU A 28 -3.56 5.21 4.64
C LEU A 28 -3.07 3.98 5.39
N VAL A 29 -3.23 2.81 4.78
CA VAL A 29 -2.77 1.54 5.33
C VAL A 29 -1.91 0.86 4.29
N ALA A 30 -0.74 0.38 4.72
CA ALA A 30 0.19 -0.31 3.84
C ALA A 30 0.97 -1.39 4.59
N HIS A 31 1.40 -2.40 3.85
CA HIS A 31 2.26 -3.46 4.38
C HIS A 31 3.71 -3.10 4.12
N ASN A 32 4.41 -2.64 5.17
CA ASN A 32 5.70 -1.93 5.08
C ASN A 32 5.57 -0.48 4.59
N SER A 33 4.72 0.30 5.26
CA SER A 33 4.31 1.65 4.85
C SER A 33 5.42 2.66 4.57
N GLN A 34 6.62 2.47 5.11
CA GLN A 34 7.77 3.34 4.82
C GLN A 34 8.12 3.34 3.33
N PHE A 35 7.93 2.21 2.64
CA PHE A 35 8.16 2.10 1.21
C PHE A 35 7.13 2.91 0.42
N ASP A 36 5.84 2.66 0.64
CA ASP A 36 4.74 3.36 -0.04
C ASP A 36 4.75 4.87 0.22
N GLU A 37 4.99 5.28 1.46
CA GLU A 37 5.12 6.69 1.83
C GLU A 37 6.31 7.33 1.11
N GLY A 38 7.43 6.63 0.98
CA GLY A 38 8.60 7.07 0.24
C GLY A 38 8.29 7.30 -1.25
N CYS A 39 7.67 6.32 -1.92
CA CYS A 39 7.27 6.45 -3.32
C CYS A 39 6.29 7.62 -3.53
N LEU A 40 5.36 7.83 -2.60
CA LEU A 40 4.43 8.94 -2.69
C LEU A 40 5.15 10.29 -2.49
N LYS A 41 6.06 10.40 -1.52
CA LYS A 41 6.88 11.61 -1.32
C LYS A 41 7.71 11.95 -2.56
N GLU A 42 8.42 10.98 -3.13
CA GLU A 42 9.21 11.16 -4.35
C GLU A 42 8.33 11.58 -5.54
N SER A 43 7.11 11.04 -5.63
CA SER A 43 6.16 11.45 -6.67
C SER A 43 5.72 12.90 -6.49
N TYR A 44 5.41 13.33 -5.26
CA TYR A 44 5.09 14.73 -4.98
C TYR A 44 6.28 15.65 -5.29
N GLU A 45 7.49 15.28 -4.88
CA GLU A 45 8.70 16.05 -5.14
C GLU A 45 8.96 16.19 -6.65
N ARG A 46 8.89 15.09 -7.42
CA ARG A 46 9.09 15.08 -8.87
C ARG A 46 8.18 16.04 -9.61
N TYR A 47 6.95 16.21 -9.15
CA TYR A 47 5.96 17.09 -9.77
C TYR A 47 5.82 18.45 -9.05
N ASN A 48 6.74 18.80 -8.15
CA ASN A 48 6.72 20.06 -7.38
C ASN A 48 5.41 20.29 -6.60
N MET A 49 4.84 19.21 -6.05
CA MET A 49 3.62 19.22 -5.25
C MET A 49 3.96 19.23 -3.76
N ASN A 50 3.12 19.89 -2.95
CA ASN A 50 3.29 19.90 -1.49
C ASN A 50 2.74 18.61 -0.86
N TYR A 51 3.62 17.81 -0.27
CA TYR A 51 3.22 16.57 0.40
C TYR A 51 2.42 16.87 1.67
N PRO A 52 1.18 16.38 1.81
CA PRO A 52 0.30 16.78 2.93
C PRO A 52 0.51 15.95 4.21
N TYR A 53 1.61 15.19 4.30
CA TYR A 53 1.96 14.37 5.47
C TYR A 53 0.83 13.42 5.90
N PHE A 54 0.45 12.51 5.00
CA PHE A 54 -0.58 11.50 5.28
C PHE A 54 -0.21 10.65 6.51
N GLN A 55 -1.22 10.33 7.31
CA GLN A 55 -1.06 9.35 8.38
C GLN A 55 -1.08 7.94 7.79
N PHE A 56 -0.07 7.13 8.12
CA PHE A 56 0.00 5.72 7.72
C PHE A 56 -0.12 4.77 8.91
N TYR A 57 -0.84 3.66 8.71
CA TYR A 57 -0.76 2.48 9.55
C TYR A 57 -0.03 1.34 8.83
N CYS A 58 0.90 0.70 9.54
CA CYS A 58 1.76 -0.33 8.97
C CYS A 58 1.34 -1.73 9.44
N THR A 59 0.74 -2.53 8.56
CA THR A 59 0.32 -3.89 8.90
C THR A 59 1.49 -4.82 9.18
N LEU A 60 2.66 -4.58 8.56
CA LEU A 60 3.89 -5.34 8.83
C LEU A 60 4.35 -5.16 10.29
N GLN A 61 4.42 -3.91 10.75
CA GLN A 61 4.83 -3.61 12.13
C GLN A 61 3.81 -4.17 13.12
N LYS A 62 2.52 -4.02 12.84
CA LYS A 62 1.46 -4.57 13.69
C LYS A 62 1.52 -6.10 13.75
N ALA A 63 1.70 -6.77 12.61
CA ALA A 63 1.80 -8.23 12.55
C ALA A 63 2.97 -8.75 13.39
N ARG A 64 4.14 -8.10 13.31
CA ARG A 64 5.31 -8.44 14.15
C ARG A 64 5.05 -8.34 15.66
N GLN A 65 4.13 -7.46 16.07
CA GLN A 65 3.78 -7.27 17.47
C GLN A 65 2.77 -8.30 17.96
N VAL A 66 1.79 -8.67 17.13
CA VAL A 66 0.60 -9.44 17.57
C VAL A 66 0.54 -10.88 17.09
N ILE A 67 1.36 -11.27 16.10
CA ILE A 67 1.39 -12.63 15.55
C ILE A 67 2.79 -13.22 15.74
N PRO A 68 3.07 -13.91 16.87
CA PRO A 68 4.40 -14.46 17.12
C PRO A 68 4.69 -15.67 16.22
N ASN A 69 5.99 -15.97 16.05
CA ASN A 69 6.49 -17.22 15.45
C ASN A 69 6.16 -17.47 13.97
N LEU A 70 5.87 -16.44 13.17
CA LEU A 70 5.85 -16.59 11.71
C LEU A 70 7.27 -16.74 11.15
N PRO A 71 7.46 -17.53 10.08
CA PRO A 71 8.77 -17.72 9.45
C PRO A 71 9.33 -16.42 8.87
N ASN A 72 8.45 -15.53 8.42
CA ASN A 72 8.72 -14.14 8.08
C ASN A 72 7.39 -13.36 8.18
N TYR A 73 7.43 -12.06 7.91
CA TYR A 73 6.24 -11.21 7.95
C TYR A 73 5.93 -10.57 6.60
N GLN A 74 6.29 -11.22 5.49
CA GLN A 74 5.91 -10.77 4.16
C GLN A 74 4.37 -10.79 4.00
N LEU A 75 3.86 -9.99 3.06
CA LEU A 75 2.43 -9.80 2.85
C LEU A 75 1.70 -11.13 2.63
N ASP A 76 2.25 -12.00 1.77
CA ASP A 76 1.72 -13.32 1.45
C ASP A 76 1.68 -14.24 2.68
N THR A 77 2.73 -14.21 3.50
CA THR A 77 2.87 -15.04 4.71
C THR A 77 1.85 -14.61 5.77
N VAL A 78 1.72 -13.31 6.02
CA VAL A 78 0.77 -12.79 7.01
C VAL A 78 -0.68 -12.96 6.54
N SER A 79 -0.99 -12.64 5.28
CA SER A 79 -2.34 -12.82 4.73
C SER A 79 -2.77 -14.29 4.75
N LYS A 80 -1.90 -15.21 4.31
CA LYS A 80 -2.16 -16.65 4.33
C LYS A 80 -2.38 -17.17 5.73
N HIS A 81 -1.57 -16.74 6.70
CA HIS A 81 -1.75 -17.10 8.10
C HIS A 81 -3.13 -16.67 8.64
N LEU A 82 -3.62 -15.50 8.22
CA LEU A 82 -4.93 -14.96 8.61
C LEU A 82 -6.10 -15.50 7.77
N GLY A 83 -5.85 -16.45 6.86
CA GLY A 83 -6.88 -17.11 6.06
C GLY A 83 -7.20 -16.45 4.72
N PHE A 84 -6.34 -15.57 4.21
CA PHE A 84 -6.46 -14.98 2.88
C PHE A 84 -5.32 -15.46 1.98
N THR A 85 -5.65 -16.20 0.93
CA THR A 85 -4.67 -16.60 -0.07
C THR A 85 -4.51 -15.48 -1.10
N LEU A 86 -3.34 -14.85 -1.11
CA LEU A 86 -3.00 -13.87 -2.14
C LEU A 86 -2.74 -14.57 -3.48
N GLU A 87 -3.74 -14.54 -4.35
CA GLU A 87 -3.64 -14.98 -5.73
C GLU A 87 -3.08 -13.83 -6.60
N ASN A 88 -2.23 -14.13 -7.58
CA ASN A 88 -1.58 -13.13 -8.45
C ASN A 88 -0.71 -12.10 -7.71
N HIS A 89 0.21 -12.59 -6.87
CA HIS A 89 1.21 -11.76 -6.20
C HIS A 89 1.97 -10.87 -7.21
N HIS A 90 2.20 -9.59 -6.85
CA HIS A 90 2.74 -8.52 -7.71
C HIS A 90 1.74 -7.80 -8.62
N ASN A 91 0.44 -8.07 -8.46
CA ASN A 91 -0.60 -7.14 -8.89
C ASN A 91 -0.87 -6.14 -7.75
N ALA A 92 -0.65 -4.85 -8.00
CA ALA A 92 -0.82 -3.80 -6.98
C ALA A 92 -2.22 -3.79 -6.34
N LEU A 93 -3.27 -4.14 -7.09
CA LEU A 93 -4.62 -4.26 -6.54
C LEU A 93 -4.75 -5.45 -5.60
N ALA A 94 -4.26 -6.62 -6.01
CA ALA A 94 -4.32 -7.84 -5.19
C ALA A 94 -3.49 -7.67 -3.90
N ASP A 95 -2.31 -7.05 -4.00
CA ASP A 95 -1.48 -6.75 -2.84
C ASP A 95 -2.19 -5.74 -1.89
N ALA A 96 -2.89 -4.73 -2.43
CA ALA A 96 -3.69 -3.79 -1.64
C ALA A 96 -4.89 -4.45 -0.96
N GLU A 97 -5.58 -5.38 -1.63
CA GLU A 97 -6.69 -6.16 -1.06
C GLU A 97 -6.22 -7.06 0.08
N ALA A 98 -5.10 -7.76 -0.09
CA ALA A 98 -4.50 -8.56 0.98
C ALA A 98 -4.06 -7.69 2.17
N CYS A 99 -3.47 -6.51 1.90
CA CYS A 99 -3.11 -5.57 2.95
C CYS A 99 -4.35 -5.08 3.72
N ALA A 100 -5.41 -4.72 3.01
CA ALA A 100 -6.70 -4.34 3.62
C ALA A 100 -7.30 -5.48 4.44
N PHE A 101 -7.26 -6.72 3.95
CA PHE A 101 -7.72 -7.88 4.71
C PHE A 101 -6.94 -8.03 6.02
N ILE A 102 -5.59 -7.98 5.98
CA ILE A 102 -4.76 -8.02 7.18
C ILE A 102 -5.18 -6.91 8.15
N ALA A 103 -5.31 -5.67 7.65
CA ALA A 103 -5.72 -4.53 8.45
C ALA A 103 -7.03 -4.79 9.22
N THR A 104 -8.06 -5.33 8.57
CA THR A 104 -9.34 -5.65 9.24
C THR A 104 -9.24 -6.69 10.35
N LYS A 105 -8.14 -7.46 10.40
CA LYS A 105 -7.92 -8.50 11.41
C LYS A 105 -7.07 -8.03 12.59
N ILE A 106 -6.14 -7.08 12.37
CA ILE A 106 -5.09 -6.80 13.35
C ILE A 106 -4.86 -5.32 13.68
N LEU A 107 -5.38 -4.37 12.91
CA LEU A 107 -5.30 -2.94 13.23
C LEU A 107 -6.49 -2.52 14.07
#